data_AF-A0A2V9HUL5-F1
#
_entry.id   AF-A0A2V9HUL5-F1
#
_cell.length_a   1.000
_cell.length_b   1.000
_cell.length_c   1.000
_cell.angle_alpha   90.00
_cell.angle_beta   90.00
_cell.angle_gamma   90.00
#
_symmetry.space_group_name_H-M   'P 1'
#
loop_
_entity.id
_entity.type
_entity.pdbx_description
1 polymer ?
#
loop_
_entity_poly.entity_id
_entity_poly.type
_entity_poly.pdbx_seq_one_letter_code
_entity_poly.pdbx_strand_id
1 'polypeptide(L)'
;MAVEPVINLEELLAPISGENPAGENLLYSGLHDDVREARRAEEALDQGEWKREIKTSDWPKVVDLSAKALGSKTKDLQVCAWLGEALVRLYGFAGLRDSLRLMRGLLENFWDKVYPEIDGGDLEARANAVAFLDRQAARAIKDVPITKAASSSDCSYVDWEDAKRFDIPENLEGLSSEQIERVNQLKEQAEREGRTTSERFRIAKNTTRRSFYEETFALLNECREEYKALDNVMDEKFHNQTPGLGGLRKSLDEVRTLVEKFVKEKRVL
;
A
#
# COMPACT_ATOMS: atom_id res chain seq x y z
N MET A 1 -19.66 8.29 3.35
CA MET A 1 -19.86 8.45 1.89
C MET A 1 -18.94 7.50 1.18
N ALA A 2 -19.24 7.05 -0.04
CA ALA A 2 -18.31 6.20 -0.80
C ALA A 2 -17.03 6.99 -1.10
N VAL A 3 -15.86 6.38 -0.90
CA VAL A 3 -14.58 7.03 -1.19
C VAL A 3 -14.40 7.05 -2.71
N GLU A 4 -14.19 8.23 -3.29
CA GLU A 4 -14.06 8.39 -4.74
C GLU A 4 -12.87 7.61 -5.31
N PRO A 5 -12.91 7.20 -6.58
CA PRO A 5 -11.75 6.64 -7.26
C PRO A 5 -10.59 7.64 -7.34
N VAL A 6 -9.36 7.16 -7.17
CA VAL A 6 -8.15 7.99 -7.21
C VAL A 6 -7.47 8.02 -8.57
N ILE A 7 -8.00 7.24 -9.52
CA ILE A 7 -7.59 7.16 -10.92
C ILE A 7 -8.82 7.03 -11.83
N ASN A 8 -8.68 7.46 -13.08
CA ASN A 8 -9.69 7.26 -14.11
C ASN A 8 -9.58 5.85 -14.70
N LEU A 9 -10.26 4.87 -14.09
CA LEU A 9 -10.22 3.47 -14.53
C LEU A 9 -10.73 3.29 -15.97
N GLU A 10 -11.73 4.05 -16.39
CA GLU A 10 -12.31 3.96 -17.73
C GLU A 10 -11.26 4.32 -18.79
N GLU A 11 -10.54 5.42 -18.58
CA GLU A 11 -9.47 5.87 -19.48
C GLU A 11 -8.29 4.88 -19.48
N LEU A 12 -7.87 4.39 -18.31
CA LEU A 12 -6.76 3.44 -18.21
C LEU A 12 -7.07 2.06 -18.78
N LEU A 13 -8.35 1.66 -18.84
CA LEU A 13 -8.81 0.39 -19.41
C LEU A 13 -9.38 0.54 -20.83
N ALA A 14 -9.46 1.76 -21.38
CA ALA A 14 -9.81 1.95 -22.78
C ALA A 14 -8.76 1.31 -23.70
N PRO A 15 -9.16 0.57 -24.76
CA PRO A 15 -8.21 0.03 -25.73
C PRO A 15 -7.35 1.14 -26.36
N ILE A 16 -6.06 0.87 -26.54
CA ILE A 16 -5.18 1.78 -27.26
C ILE A 16 -5.56 1.77 -28.75
N SER A 17 -5.59 2.95 -29.37
CA SER A 17 -5.91 3.08 -30.79
C SER A 17 -4.85 2.40 -31.66
N GLY A 18 -5.29 1.68 -32.70
CA GLY A 18 -4.41 0.98 -33.63
C GLY A 18 -4.80 -0.49 -33.79
N GLU A 19 -3.89 -1.30 -34.34
CA GLU A 19 -4.13 -2.72 -34.58
C GLU A 19 -4.04 -3.57 -33.30
N ASN A 20 -3.22 -3.16 -32.32
CA ASN A 20 -3.09 -3.83 -31.03
C ASN A 20 -3.82 -3.04 -29.94
N PRO A 21 -4.93 -3.55 -29.35
CA PRO A 21 -5.64 -2.87 -28.27
C PRO A 21 -4.80 -2.73 -27.00
N ALA A 22 -3.74 -3.53 -26.84
CA ALA A 22 -2.76 -3.39 -25.77
C ALA A 22 -1.65 -2.36 -26.06
N GLY A 23 -1.64 -1.74 -27.24
CA GLY A 23 -0.61 -0.79 -27.65
C GLY A 23 0.72 -1.46 -27.95
N GLU A 24 1.81 -0.86 -27.48
CA GLU A 24 3.18 -1.26 -27.81
C GLU A 24 3.94 -1.79 -26.58
N ASN A 25 4.94 -2.65 -26.84
CA ASN A 25 5.87 -3.09 -25.80
C ASN A 25 6.87 -1.97 -25.47
N LEU A 26 6.77 -1.41 -24.26
CA LEU A 26 7.59 -0.28 -23.84
C LEU A 26 8.83 -0.66 -23.02
N LEU A 27 9.17 -1.96 -22.92
CA LEU A 27 10.29 -2.44 -22.11
C LEU A 27 11.63 -1.74 -22.45
N TYR A 28 11.87 -1.46 -23.73
CA TYR A 28 13.12 -0.84 -24.22
C TYR A 28 12.96 0.65 -24.59
N SER A 29 11.83 1.27 -24.23
CA SER A 29 11.52 2.67 -24.58
C SER A 29 12.13 3.71 -23.62
N GLY A 30 12.77 3.27 -22.53
CA GLY A 30 13.21 4.12 -21.42
C GLY A 30 12.18 4.29 -20.30
N LEU A 31 10.89 4.03 -20.57
CA LEU A 31 9.81 4.17 -19.57
C LEU A 31 10.10 3.39 -18.28
N HIS A 32 10.54 2.13 -18.39
CA HIS A 32 10.81 1.28 -17.23
C HIS A 32 11.93 1.85 -16.37
N ASP A 33 12.95 2.44 -16.99
CA ASP A 33 14.08 3.04 -16.28
C ASP A 33 13.68 4.35 -15.62
N ASP A 34 12.88 5.18 -16.29
CA ASP A 34 12.33 6.41 -15.71
C ASP A 34 11.45 6.13 -14.48
N VAL A 35 10.58 5.12 -14.56
CA VAL A 35 9.73 4.73 -13.43
C VAL A 35 10.56 4.15 -12.30
N ARG A 36 11.55 3.29 -12.59
CA ARG A 36 12.46 2.75 -11.56
C ARG A 36 13.27 3.87 -10.90
N GLU A 37 13.75 4.83 -11.66
CA GLU A 37 14.52 5.95 -11.13
C GLU A 37 13.63 6.86 -10.27
N ALA A 38 12.39 7.12 -10.66
CA ALA A 38 11.43 7.84 -9.83
C ALA A 38 11.12 7.08 -8.52
N ARG A 39 11.05 5.74 -8.57
CA ARG A 39 10.83 4.89 -7.38
C ARG A 39 12.04 4.78 -6.46
N ARG A 40 13.27 5.03 -6.94
CA ARG A 40 14.50 4.85 -6.17
C ARG A 40 14.57 5.82 -5.00
N ALA A 41 14.74 5.28 -3.80
CA ALA A 41 15.16 6.02 -2.62
C ALA A 41 16.56 5.57 -2.19
N GLU A 42 17.34 6.49 -1.65
CA GLU A 42 18.61 6.22 -1.00
C GLU A 42 18.38 5.90 0.48
N GLU A 43 19.21 5.02 1.02
CA GLU A 43 19.20 4.77 2.47
C GLU A 43 19.71 6.02 3.20
N ALA A 44 19.00 6.40 4.26
CA ALA A 44 19.43 7.45 5.16
C ALA A 44 20.57 6.95 6.05
N LEU A 45 21.77 6.86 5.47
CA LEU A 45 23.00 6.56 6.20
C LEU A 45 23.49 7.80 6.95
N ASP A 46 24.25 7.61 8.03
CA ASP A 46 24.90 8.71 8.75
C ASP A 46 25.87 9.43 7.80
N GLN A 47 25.54 10.67 7.45
CA GLN A 47 26.32 11.48 6.52
C GLN A 47 27.42 12.31 7.21
N GLY A 48 27.57 12.19 8.54
CA GLY A 48 28.49 13.02 9.30
C GLY A 48 28.18 14.52 9.16
N GLU A 49 29.20 15.37 9.07
CA GLU A 49 29.02 16.83 8.93
C GLU A 49 28.56 17.28 7.53
N TRP A 50 28.66 16.41 6.52
CA TRP A 50 28.30 16.74 5.13
C TRP A 50 26.89 16.26 4.80
N LYS A 51 25.89 17.11 5.07
CA LYS A 51 24.50 16.82 4.73
C LYS A 51 24.24 17.07 3.24
N ARG A 52 24.02 16.00 2.48
CA ARG A 52 23.43 16.04 1.13
C ARG A 52 21.95 15.64 1.20
N GLU A 53 21.15 16.15 0.28
CA GLU A 53 19.77 15.70 0.14
C GLU A 53 19.75 14.19 -0.17
N ILE A 54 19.09 13.42 0.70
CA ILE A 54 18.87 12.00 0.50
C ILE A 54 17.79 11.88 -0.57
N LYS A 55 18.11 11.17 -1.65
CA LYS A 55 17.12 10.92 -2.68
C LYS A 55 15.96 10.13 -2.09
N THR A 56 14.75 10.66 -2.19
CA THR A 56 13.52 9.98 -1.85
C THR A 56 12.74 9.60 -3.11
N SER A 57 11.83 8.64 -2.99
CA SER A 57 10.97 8.24 -4.10
C SER A 57 10.00 9.36 -4.46
N ASP A 58 9.87 9.63 -5.76
CA ASP A 58 8.91 10.58 -6.33
C ASP A 58 7.64 9.84 -6.77
N TRP A 59 6.77 9.51 -5.81
CA TRP A 59 5.53 8.79 -6.08
C TRP A 59 4.58 9.53 -7.04
N PRO A 60 4.41 10.86 -6.95
CA PRO A 60 3.62 11.60 -7.94
C PRO A 60 4.14 11.41 -9.37
N LYS A 61 5.47 11.45 -9.59
CA LYS A 61 6.05 11.18 -10.90
C LYS A 61 5.82 9.75 -11.37
N VAL A 62 5.86 8.76 -10.46
CA VAL A 62 5.50 7.37 -10.79
C VAL A 62 4.05 7.27 -11.25
N VAL A 63 3.12 7.93 -10.56
CA VAL A 63 1.71 7.98 -10.98
C VAL A 63 1.59 8.61 -12.37
N ASP A 64 2.22 9.76 -12.58
CA ASP A 64 2.15 10.49 -13.85
C ASP A 64 2.67 9.65 -15.03
N LEU A 65 3.87 9.11 -14.91
CA LEU A 65 4.50 8.30 -15.96
C LEU A 65 3.68 7.03 -16.27
N SER A 66 3.30 6.29 -15.22
CA SER A 66 2.62 5.02 -15.39
C SER A 66 1.18 5.19 -15.89
N ALA A 67 0.42 6.16 -15.36
CA ALA A 67 -0.95 6.42 -15.80
C ALA A 67 -0.97 6.90 -17.26
N LYS A 68 -0.08 7.82 -17.65
CA LYS A 68 0.04 8.25 -19.05
C LYS A 68 0.38 7.09 -19.98
N ALA A 69 1.33 6.24 -19.59
CA ALA A 69 1.70 5.08 -20.39
C ALA A 69 0.52 4.10 -20.55
N LEU A 70 -0.17 3.78 -19.44
CA LEU A 70 -1.31 2.85 -19.44
C LEU A 70 -2.51 3.38 -20.21
N GLY A 71 -2.79 4.69 -20.12
CA GLY A 71 -3.93 5.31 -20.79
C GLY A 71 -3.74 5.50 -22.30
N SER A 72 -2.50 5.61 -22.80
CA SER A 72 -2.26 6.08 -24.17
C SER A 72 -1.30 5.26 -25.02
N LYS A 73 -0.46 4.38 -24.42
CA LYS A 73 0.62 3.73 -25.17
C LYS A 73 0.71 2.22 -24.99
N THR A 74 0.45 1.70 -23.79
CA THR A 74 0.68 0.29 -23.49
C THR A 74 -0.30 -0.23 -22.45
N LYS A 75 -0.63 -1.51 -22.50
CA LYS A 75 -1.26 -2.24 -21.40
C LYS A 75 -0.21 -3.19 -20.85
N ASP A 76 0.40 -2.81 -19.73
CA ASP A 76 1.54 -3.51 -19.14
C ASP A 76 1.32 -3.77 -17.65
N LEU A 77 1.44 -5.04 -17.25
CA LEU A 77 1.19 -5.48 -15.87
C LEU A 77 2.25 -4.97 -14.89
N GLN A 78 3.50 -4.83 -15.32
CA GLN A 78 4.59 -4.32 -14.47
C GLN A 78 4.44 -2.82 -14.25
N VAL A 79 4.04 -2.06 -15.28
CA VAL A 79 3.69 -0.64 -15.16
C VAL A 79 2.46 -0.46 -14.25
N CYS A 80 1.45 -1.32 -14.38
CA CYS A 80 0.30 -1.35 -13.47
C CYS A 80 0.72 -1.62 -12.03
N ALA A 81 1.65 -2.56 -11.80
CA ALA A 81 2.15 -2.88 -10.47
C ALA A 81 2.93 -1.70 -9.83
N TRP A 82 3.71 -0.95 -10.62
CA TRP A 82 4.39 0.26 -10.15
C TRP A 82 3.42 1.40 -9.85
N LEU A 83 2.43 1.61 -10.73
CA LEU A 83 1.34 2.54 -10.45
C LEU A 83 0.65 2.17 -9.14
N GLY A 84 0.36 0.89 -8.94
CA GLY A 84 -0.34 0.44 -7.75
C GLY A 84 0.43 0.68 -6.45
N GLU A 85 1.75 0.44 -6.43
CA GLU A 85 2.59 0.83 -5.29
C GLU A 85 2.49 2.33 -5.00
N ALA A 86 2.61 3.17 -6.04
CA ALA A 86 2.57 4.62 -5.88
C ALA A 86 1.19 5.10 -5.37
N LEU A 87 0.11 4.53 -5.89
CA LEU A 87 -1.25 4.85 -5.45
C LEU A 87 -1.48 4.48 -3.99
N VAL A 88 -1.01 3.31 -3.53
CA VAL A 88 -1.12 2.92 -2.13
C VAL A 88 -0.36 3.91 -1.24
N ARG A 89 0.84 4.35 -1.65
CA ARG A 89 1.66 5.26 -0.85
C ARG A 89 1.10 6.68 -0.78
N LEU A 90 0.40 7.13 -1.83
CA LEU A 90 -0.19 8.47 -1.88
C LEU A 90 -1.61 8.52 -1.35
N TYR A 91 -2.40 7.48 -1.60
CA TYR A 91 -3.86 7.48 -1.37
C TYR A 91 -4.33 6.34 -0.47
N GLY A 92 -3.40 5.59 0.14
CA GLY A 92 -3.70 4.53 1.10
C GLY A 92 -4.60 3.43 0.53
N PHE A 93 -5.62 3.05 1.30
CA PHE A 93 -6.52 1.96 0.91
C PHE A 93 -7.36 2.27 -0.33
N ALA A 94 -7.63 3.55 -0.64
CA ALA A 94 -8.32 3.91 -1.88
C ALA A 94 -7.42 3.62 -3.10
N GLY A 95 -6.13 3.94 -2.96
CA GLY A 95 -5.11 3.55 -3.92
C GLY A 95 -5.04 2.04 -4.09
N LEU A 96 -5.08 1.26 -3.00
CA LEU A 96 -5.10 -0.21 -3.09
C LEU A 96 -6.30 -0.72 -3.89
N ARG A 97 -7.51 -0.29 -3.51
CA ARG A 97 -8.76 -0.71 -4.16
C ARG A 97 -8.70 -0.48 -5.67
N ASP A 98 -8.31 0.72 -6.09
CA ASP A 98 -8.33 1.07 -7.51
C ASP A 98 -7.17 0.41 -8.28
N SER A 99 -6.05 0.12 -7.60
CA SER A 99 -4.96 -0.69 -8.17
C SER A 99 -5.38 -2.13 -8.44
N LEU A 100 -6.12 -2.73 -7.52
CA LEU A 100 -6.66 -4.09 -7.69
C LEU A 100 -7.68 -4.14 -8.83
N ARG A 101 -8.55 -3.13 -8.93
CA ARG A 101 -9.50 -2.97 -10.05
C ARG A 101 -8.77 -2.85 -11.39
N LEU A 102 -7.72 -2.02 -11.46
CA LEU A 102 -6.95 -1.83 -12.68
C LEU A 102 -6.25 -3.12 -13.09
N MET A 103 -5.55 -3.78 -12.18
CA MET A 103 -4.87 -5.06 -12.45
C MET A 103 -5.89 -6.11 -12.94
N ARG A 104 -7.03 -6.23 -12.26
CA ARG A 104 -8.11 -7.12 -12.66
C ARG A 104 -8.62 -6.79 -14.07
N GLY A 105 -8.92 -5.52 -14.34
CA GLY A 105 -9.40 -5.09 -15.65
C GLY A 105 -8.39 -5.33 -16.78
N LEU A 106 -7.09 -5.22 -16.51
CA LEU A 106 -6.05 -5.57 -17.49
C LEU A 106 -6.04 -7.08 -17.79
N LEU A 107 -6.15 -7.91 -16.76
CA LEU A 107 -6.21 -9.38 -16.92
C LEU A 107 -7.51 -9.85 -17.56
N GLU A 108 -8.65 -9.22 -17.28
CA GLU A 108 -9.94 -9.55 -17.89
C GLU A 108 -9.97 -9.17 -19.37
N ASN A 109 -9.61 -7.92 -19.69
CA ASN A 109 -9.88 -7.32 -21.00
C ASN A 109 -8.73 -7.43 -22.01
N PHE A 110 -7.50 -7.60 -21.54
CA PHE A 110 -6.31 -7.55 -22.40
C PHE A 110 -5.44 -8.80 -22.30
N TRP A 111 -5.88 -9.88 -21.64
CA TRP A 111 -5.07 -11.08 -21.40
C TRP A 111 -4.26 -11.54 -22.62
N ASP A 112 -4.85 -11.64 -23.80
CA ASP A 112 -4.15 -12.20 -24.96
C ASP A 112 -3.04 -11.29 -25.52
N LYS A 113 -3.03 -10.00 -25.15
CA LYS A 113 -2.16 -8.97 -25.73
C LYS A 113 -1.40 -8.12 -24.71
N VAL A 114 -1.75 -8.20 -23.42
CA VAL A 114 -1.13 -7.42 -22.35
C VAL A 114 0.35 -7.79 -22.21
N TYR A 115 1.17 -6.80 -21.92
CA TYR A 115 2.60 -6.97 -21.67
C TYR A 115 2.88 -7.34 -20.21
N PRO A 116 3.89 -8.18 -19.93
CA PRO A 116 4.74 -8.90 -20.90
C PRO A 116 3.97 -9.93 -21.73
N GLU A 117 4.39 -10.14 -22.98
CA GLU A 117 3.81 -11.16 -23.86
C GLU A 117 4.04 -12.57 -23.29
N ILE A 118 3.14 -13.50 -23.62
CA ILE A 118 3.32 -14.92 -23.30
C ILE A 118 4.27 -15.52 -24.34
N ASP A 119 5.42 -16.02 -23.91
CA ASP A 119 6.37 -16.74 -24.77
C ASP A 119 6.25 -18.24 -24.53
N GLY A 120 5.94 -19.02 -25.57
CA GLY A 120 5.87 -20.48 -25.46
C GLY A 120 4.88 -21.05 -24.42
N GLY A 121 3.91 -20.26 -23.94
CA GLY A 121 3.00 -20.64 -22.85
C GLY A 121 3.55 -20.37 -21.44
N ASP A 122 4.73 -19.78 -21.33
CA ASP A 122 5.32 -19.34 -20.07
C ASP A 122 4.63 -18.07 -19.56
N LEU A 123 4.10 -18.14 -18.33
CA LEU A 123 3.42 -17.04 -17.67
C LEU A 123 4.29 -16.35 -16.61
N GLU A 124 5.54 -16.78 -16.43
CA GLU A 124 6.42 -16.32 -15.35
C GLU A 124 6.57 -14.80 -15.33
N ALA A 125 6.78 -14.16 -16.49
CA ALA A 125 6.95 -12.71 -16.56
C ALA A 125 5.70 -11.95 -16.09
N ARG A 126 4.50 -12.43 -16.42
CA ARG A 126 3.24 -11.86 -15.95
C ARG A 126 3.03 -12.13 -14.47
N ALA A 127 3.33 -13.36 -14.03
CA ALA A 127 3.22 -13.76 -12.63
C ALA A 127 4.14 -12.91 -11.74
N ASN A 128 5.35 -12.61 -12.20
CA ASN A 128 6.30 -11.74 -11.53
C ASN A 128 5.81 -10.31 -11.37
N ALA A 129 5.12 -9.75 -12.38
CA ALA A 129 4.54 -8.41 -12.28
C ALA A 129 3.43 -8.36 -11.20
N VAL A 130 2.60 -9.40 -11.11
CA VAL A 130 1.57 -9.51 -10.07
C VAL A 130 2.18 -9.75 -8.69
N ALA A 131 3.16 -10.64 -8.57
CA ALA A 131 3.88 -10.89 -7.32
C ALA A 131 4.64 -9.65 -6.82
N PHE A 132 5.09 -8.79 -7.75
CA PHE A 132 5.63 -7.49 -7.39
C PHE A 132 4.58 -6.62 -6.71
N LEU A 133 3.38 -6.52 -7.27
CA LEU A 133 2.28 -5.77 -6.65
C LEU A 133 1.95 -6.34 -5.26
N ASP A 134 1.86 -7.66 -5.11
CA ASP A 134 1.66 -8.32 -3.81
C ASP A 134 2.64 -7.81 -2.77
N ARG A 135 3.94 -7.98 -3.03
CA ARG A 135 5.01 -7.66 -2.09
C ARG A 135 5.02 -6.17 -1.72
N GLN A 136 4.92 -5.29 -2.71
CA GLN A 136 5.00 -3.85 -2.46
C GLN A 136 3.76 -3.32 -1.76
N ALA A 137 2.56 -3.74 -2.21
CA ALA A 137 1.30 -3.32 -1.60
C ALA A 137 1.18 -3.89 -0.18
N ALA A 138 1.53 -5.16 0.06
CA ALA A 138 1.49 -5.78 1.39
C ALA A 138 2.28 -4.98 2.43
N ARG A 139 3.48 -4.49 2.05
CA ARG A 139 4.28 -3.62 2.91
C ARG A 139 3.63 -2.25 3.07
N ALA A 140 3.31 -1.59 1.96
CA ALA A 140 2.85 -0.20 1.98
C ALA A 140 1.52 -0.04 2.74
N ILE A 141 0.61 -1.01 2.69
CA ILE A 141 -0.70 -0.90 3.37
C ILE A 141 -0.58 -0.93 4.89
N LYS A 142 0.50 -1.49 5.45
CA LYS A 142 0.75 -1.48 6.89
C LYS A 142 1.22 -0.12 7.38
N ASP A 143 1.82 0.67 6.50
CA ASP A 143 2.26 2.04 6.77
C ASP A 143 1.13 3.07 6.58
N VAL A 144 -0.02 2.67 6.02
CA VAL A 144 -1.17 3.57 5.83
C VAL A 144 -1.75 3.97 7.19
N PRO A 145 -1.97 5.27 7.44
CA PRO A 145 -2.64 5.73 8.65
C PRO A 145 -4.01 5.07 8.88
N ILE A 146 -4.18 4.50 10.07
CA ILE A 146 -5.44 3.95 10.57
C ILE A 146 -6.02 4.78 11.71
N THR A 147 -5.37 5.88 12.09
CA THR A 147 -5.90 6.91 12.97
C THR A 147 -5.87 8.26 12.25
N LYS A 148 -6.69 9.20 12.72
CA LYS A 148 -6.69 10.59 12.25
C LYS A 148 -6.78 11.51 13.45
N ALA A 149 -5.64 11.81 14.04
CA ALA A 149 -5.55 12.51 15.30
C ALA A 149 -5.54 14.02 15.08
N ALA A 150 -6.32 14.75 15.90
CA ALA A 150 -6.39 16.21 15.78
C ALA A 150 -5.14 16.92 16.33
N SER A 151 -4.44 16.29 17.28
CA SER A 151 -3.39 16.90 18.09
C SER A 151 -2.10 16.07 18.19
N SER A 152 -2.06 14.90 17.54
CA SER A 152 -0.87 14.06 17.44
C SER A 152 -0.66 13.64 15.99
N SER A 153 0.50 13.08 15.67
CA SER A 153 0.70 12.40 14.39
C SER A 153 -0.27 11.23 14.26
N ASP A 154 -0.72 10.99 13.03
CA ASP A 154 -1.47 9.80 12.69
C ASP A 154 -0.61 8.54 12.90
N CYS A 155 -1.27 7.41 13.13
CA CYS A 155 -0.64 6.12 13.39
C CYS A 155 -1.18 5.06 12.44
N SER A 156 -0.27 4.21 11.98
CA SER A 156 -0.49 3.09 11.07
C SER A 156 -0.61 1.76 11.82
N TYR A 157 -0.66 0.65 11.08
CA TYR A 157 -0.58 -0.69 11.68
C TYR A 157 0.82 -0.96 12.23
N VAL A 158 1.88 -0.52 11.54
CA VAL A 158 3.26 -0.65 12.04
C VAL A 158 3.42 0.10 13.36
N ASP A 159 2.83 1.29 13.48
CA ASP A 159 2.84 2.06 14.74
C ASP A 159 2.13 1.32 15.88
N TRP A 160 1.05 0.58 15.57
CA TRP A 160 0.37 -0.25 16.54
C TRP A 160 1.24 -1.45 16.97
N GLU A 161 2.01 -2.05 16.07
CA GLU A 161 2.96 -3.10 16.41
C GLU A 161 4.10 -2.58 17.30
N ASP A 162 4.64 -1.40 16.98
CA ASP A 162 5.64 -0.73 17.81
C ASP A 162 5.07 -0.36 19.19
N ALA A 163 3.83 0.12 19.26
CA ALA A 163 3.15 0.44 20.51
C ALA A 163 3.05 -0.74 21.49
N LYS A 164 3.03 -1.98 20.99
CA LYS A 164 3.07 -3.18 21.87
C LYS A 164 4.45 -3.44 22.46
N ARG A 165 5.51 -3.01 21.77
CA ARG A 165 6.91 -3.16 22.23
C ARG A 165 7.28 -2.06 23.20
N PHE A 166 6.85 -0.84 22.91
CA PHE A 166 7.03 0.35 23.73
C PHE A 166 5.79 0.63 24.57
N ASP A 167 5.48 -0.32 25.46
CA ASP A 167 4.32 -0.26 26.34
C ASP A 167 4.59 0.67 27.54
N ILE A 168 3.72 1.67 27.70
CA ILE A 168 3.81 2.79 28.63
C ILE A 168 2.47 2.81 29.37
N PRO A 169 2.45 2.50 30.67
CA PRO A 169 1.22 2.47 31.46
C PRO A 169 0.44 3.80 31.41
N GLU A 170 -0.89 3.73 31.51
CA GLU A 170 -1.75 4.94 31.60
C GLU A 170 -1.50 5.75 32.86
N ASN A 171 -1.32 5.03 33.96
CA ASN A 171 -1.07 5.61 35.26
C ASN A 171 0.27 5.11 35.78
N LEU A 172 1.11 6.04 36.22
CA LEU A 172 2.39 5.75 36.86
C LEU A 172 2.26 5.72 38.38
N GLU A 173 1.12 6.12 38.94
CA GLU A 173 0.84 6.02 40.37
C GLU A 173 0.88 4.57 40.84
N GLY A 174 1.59 4.34 41.95
CA GLY A 174 1.75 3.01 42.54
C GLY A 174 2.87 2.17 41.91
N LEU A 175 3.56 2.67 40.88
CA LEU A 175 4.79 2.05 40.39
C LEU A 175 5.96 2.33 41.35
N SER A 176 6.85 1.34 41.51
CA SER A 176 8.11 1.52 42.22
C SER A 176 9.07 2.43 41.43
N SER A 177 10.08 2.98 42.11
CA SER A 177 11.11 3.80 41.45
C SER A 177 11.83 3.05 40.32
N GLU A 178 12.08 1.75 40.48
CA GLU A 178 12.69 0.89 39.44
C GLU A 178 11.77 0.73 38.21
N GLN A 179 10.46 0.59 38.43
CA GLN A 179 9.48 0.50 37.34
C GLN A 179 9.36 1.82 36.58
N ILE A 180 9.36 2.95 37.30
CA ILE A 180 9.35 4.30 36.70
C ILE A 180 10.60 4.51 35.84
N GLU A 181 11.78 4.15 36.36
CA GLU A 181 13.03 4.24 35.62
C GLU A 181 13.01 3.41 34.33
N ARG A 182 12.50 2.17 34.39
CA ARG A 182 12.32 1.33 33.21
C ARG A 182 11.37 1.95 32.17
N VAL A 183 10.29 2.57 32.61
CA VAL A 183 9.35 3.27 31.71
C VAL A 183 10.05 4.46 31.04
N ASN A 184 10.84 5.24 31.78
CA ASN A 184 11.60 6.37 31.21
C ASN A 184 12.61 5.88 30.17
N GLN A 185 13.36 4.82 30.46
CA GLN A 185 14.30 4.20 29.51
C GLN A 185 13.60 3.71 28.24
N LEU A 186 12.40 3.13 28.36
CA LEU A 186 11.60 2.73 27.21
C LEU A 186 11.14 3.93 26.37
N LYS A 187 10.77 5.06 27.02
CA LYS A 187 10.42 6.30 26.31
C LYS A 187 11.62 6.88 25.56
N GLU A 188 12.77 6.98 26.21
CA GLU A 188 14.00 7.46 25.59
C GLU A 188 14.45 6.58 24.44
N GLN A 189 14.32 5.25 24.59
CA GLN A 189 14.59 4.31 23.51
C GLN A 189 13.64 4.51 22.33
N ALA A 190 12.33 4.65 22.60
CA ALA A 190 11.35 4.89 21.55
C ALA A 190 11.64 6.20 20.80
N GLU A 191 11.98 7.27 21.50
CA GLU A 191 12.33 8.56 20.90
C GLU A 191 13.59 8.45 20.04
N ARG A 192 14.66 7.84 20.55
CA ARG A 192 15.92 7.63 19.82
C ARG A 192 15.73 6.81 18.55
N GLU A 193 14.86 5.81 18.59
CA GLU A 193 14.58 4.92 17.46
C GLU A 193 13.43 5.41 16.56
N GLY A 194 12.79 6.55 16.89
CA GLY A 194 11.65 7.09 16.15
C GLY A 194 10.40 6.19 16.18
N ARG A 195 10.21 5.44 17.27
CA ARG A 195 9.17 4.42 17.44
C ARG A 195 7.93 4.97 18.14
N THR A 196 6.77 4.42 17.81
CA THR A 196 5.50 4.81 18.43
C THR A 196 5.30 4.08 19.77
N THR A 197 5.07 4.84 20.84
CA THR A 197 4.69 4.30 22.16
C THR A 197 3.19 3.99 22.23
N SER A 198 2.80 3.08 23.12
CA SER A 198 1.38 2.82 23.46
C SER A 198 0.63 4.08 23.92
N GLU A 199 1.27 4.96 24.68
CA GLU A 199 0.70 6.25 25.10
C GLU A 199 0.33 7.11 23.89
N ARG A 200 1.27 7.31 22.95
CA ARG A 200 1.03 8.07 21.72
C ARG A 200 -0.07 7.43 20.88
N PHE A 201 -0.02 6.11 20.67
CA PHE A 201 -1.03 5.40 19.89
C PHE A 201 -2.42 5.52 20.52
N ARG A 202 -2.52 5.39 21.86
CA ARG A 202 -3.78 5.56 22.59
C ARG A 202 -4.36 6.95 22.41
N ILE A 203 -3.54 8.01 22.49
CA ILE A 203 -3.98 9.39 22.26
C ILE A 203 -4.53 9.53 20.82
N ALA A 204 -3.79 9.04 19.82
CA ALA A 204 -4.21 9.10 18.42
C ALA A 204 -5.54 8.35 18.21
N LYS A 205 -5.67 7.14 18.76
CA LYS A 205 -6.90 6.33 18.70
C LYS A 205 -8.08 7.03 19.38
N ASN A 206 -7.86 7.58 20.57
CA ASN A 206 -8.93 8.18 21.36
C ASN A 206 -9.45 9.48 20.74
N THR A 207 -8.58 10.29 20.14
CA THR A 207 -8.94 11.53 19.44
C THR A 207 -9.52 11.29 18.03
N THR A 208 -9.25 10.14 17.42
CA THR A 208 -9.84 9.76 16.12
C THR A 208 -11.35 9.59 16.25
N ARG A 209 -12.08 10.22 15.32
CA ARG A 209 -13.54 10.16 15.25
C ARG A 209 -14.01 8.78 14.82
N ARG A 210 -15.15 8.34 15.36
CA ARG A 210 -15.78 7.07 14.98
C ARG A 210 -16.04 6.96 13.47
N SER A 211 -16.53 8.03 12.85
CA SER A 211 -16.85 8.06 11.42
C SER A 211 -15.63 7.72 10.55
N PHE A 212 -14.44 8.15 10.95
CA PHE A 212 -13.19 7.80 10.25
C PHE A 212 -12.98 6.28 10.25
N TYR A 213 -13.09 5.62 11.41
CA TYR A 213 -12.95 4.17 11.49
C TYR A 213 -14.01 3.42 10.68
N GLU A 214 -15.25 3.89 10.67
CA GLU A 214 -16.33 3.28 9.88
C GLU A 214 -16.06 3.41 8.38
N GLU A 215 -15.60 4.58 7.91
CA GLU A 215 -15.20 4.81 6.52
C GLU A 215 -13.97 3.98 6.12
N THR A 216 -12.93 3.96 6.96
CA THR A 216 -11.74 3.12 6.73
C THR A 216 -12.10 1.64 6.70
N PHE A 217 -12.96 1.16 7.59
CA PHE A 217 -13.40 -0.23 7.60
C PHE A 217 -14.21 -0.60 6.35
N ALA A 218 -15.11 0.28 5.91
CA ALA A 218 -15.85 0.09 4.66
C ALA A 218 -14.88 -0.02 3.47
N LEU A 219 -13.91 0.89 3.37
CA LEU A 219 -12.91 0.88 2.30
C LEU A 219 -12.02 -0.38 2.34
N LEU A 220 -11.65 -0.87 3.52
CA LEU A 220 -10.91 -2.13 3.67
C LEU A 220 -11.74 -3.35 3.23
N ASN A 221 -13.07 -3.31 3.37
CA ASN A 221 -13.94 -4.34 2.81
C ASN A 221 -13.98 -4.27 1.28
N GLU A 222 -14.07 -3.07 0.70
CA GLU A 222 -13.96 -2.89 -0.77
C GLU A 222 -12.63 -3.45 -1.29
N CYS A 223 -11.50 -3.15 -0.64
CA CYS A 223 -10.20 -3.73 -1.00
C CYS A 223 -10.21 -5.26 -0.95
N ARG A 224 -10.91 -5.86 0.03
CA ARG A 224 -10.99 -7.32 0.17
C ARG A 224 -11.86 -7.95 -0.92
N GLU A 225 -12.94 -7.28 -1.31
CA GLU A 225 -13.80 -7.70 -2.41
C GLU A 225 -13.03 -7.66 -3.74
N GLU A 226 -12.31 -6.56 -4.02
CA GLU A 226 -11.48 -6.44 -5.22
C GLU A 226 -10.30 -7.41 -5.22
N TYR A 227 -9.69 -7.67 -4.06
CA TYR A 227 -8.69 -8.73 -3.91
C TYR A 227 -9.28 -10.07 -4.38
N LYS A 228 -10.46 -10.44 -3.87
CA LYS A 228 -11.08 -11.72 -4.19
C LYS A 228 -11.48 -11.80 -5.67
N ALA A 229 -11.96 -10.70 -6.23
CA ALA A 229 -12.29 -10.63 -7.65
C ALA A 229 -11.03 -10.82 -8.52
N LEU A 230 -9.91 -10.18 -8.15
CA LEU A 230 -8.63 -10.37 -8.82
C LEU A 230 -8.12 -11.82 -8.68
N ASP A 231 -8.20 -12.39 -7.48
CA ASP A 231 -7.83 -13.79 -7.17
C ASP A 231 -8.52 -14.78 -8.10
N ASN A 232 -9.85 -14.65 -8.25
CA ASN A 232 -10.62 -15.48 -9.17
C ASN A 232 -10.17 -15.35 -10.63
N VAL A 233 -9.93 -14.13 -11.11
CA VAL A 233 -9.46 -13.89 -12.48
C VAL A 233 -8.07 -14.49 -12.69
N MET A 234 -7.18 -14.39 -11.69
CA MET A 234 -5.87 -15.03 -11.79
C MET A 234 -5.97 -16.54 -11.84
N ASP A 235 -6.81 -17.17 -11.02
CA ASP A 235 -7.04 -18.62 -11.06
C ASP A 235 -7.54 -19.08 -12.45
N GLU A 236 -8.43 -18.30 -13.05
CA GLU A 236 -8.93 -18.54 -14.40
C GLU A 236 -7.87 -18.36 -15.49
N LYS A 237 -6.98 -17.37 -15.38
CA LYS A 237 -6.01 -17.02 -16.44
C LYS A 237 -4.69 -17.75 -16.33
N PHE A 238 -4.18 -17.93 -15.11
CA PHE A 238 -2.86 -18.52 -14.87
C PHE A 238 -2.90 -20.03 -14.61
N HIS A 239 -4.06 -20.58 -14.24
CA HIS A 239 -4.25 -22.00 -13.94
C HIS A 239 -3.19 -22.52 -12.95
N ASN A 240 -2.30 -23.42 -13.39
CA ASN A 240 -1.27 -24.02 -12.54
C ASN A 240 -0.07 -23.09 -12.26
N GLN A 241 -0.02 -21.91 -12.88
CA GLN A 241 1.05 -20.91 -12.75
C GLN A 241 0.59 -19.66 -11.97
N THR A 242 -0.52 -19.74 -11.22
CA THR A 242 -1.08 -18.59 -10.49
C THR A 242 -0.07 -18.03 -9.48
N PRO A 243 0.30 -16.74 -9.59
CA PRO A 243 1.11 -16.10 -8.56
C PRO A 243 0.30 -15.96 -7.28
N GLY A 244 0.95 -16.15 -6.13
CA GLY A 244 0.30 -15.90 -4.85
C GLY A 244 0.16 -14.40 -4.58
N LEU A 245 -1.05 -13.93 -4.24
CA LEU A 245 -1.28 -12.63 -3.57
C LEU A 245 -1.37 -12.78 -2.03
N GLY A 246 -0.71 -13.80 -1.49
CA GLY A 246 -0.84 -14.19 -0.08
C GLY A 246 -0.32 -13.15 0.91
N GLY A 247 0.73 -12.40 0.55
CA GLY A 247 1.32 -11.37 1.40
C GLY A 247 0.37 -10.20 1.62
N LEU A 248 -0.25 -9.75 0.53
CA LEU A 248 -1.23 -8.68 0.52
C LEU A 248 -2.50 -9.10 1.26
N ARG A 249 -3.01 -10.31 1.01
CA ARG A 249 -4.18 -10.85 1.72
C ARG A 249 -3.96 -10.83 3.23
N LYS A 250 -2.82 -11.36 3.68
CA LYS A 250 -2.47 -11.39 5.10
C LYS A 250 -2.42 -9.99 5.70
N SER A 251 -1.70 -9.07 5.06
CA SER A 251 -1.54 -7.71 5.57
C SER A 251 -2.89 -6.96 5.59
N LEU A 252 -3.73 -7.17 4.58
CA LEU A 252 -5.08 -6.59 4.50
C LEU A 252 -5.99 -7.14 5.60
N ASP A 253 -5.99 -8.46 5.83
CA ASP A 253 -6.76 -9.10 6.89
C ASP A 253 -6.33 -8.62 8.29
N GLU A 254 -5.02 -8.47 8.51
CA GLU A 254 -4.44 -7.95 9.77
C GLU A 254 -4.88 -6.51 10.06
N VAL A 255 -4.72 -5.61 9.08
CA VAL A 255 -5.15 -4.21 9.20
C VAL A 255 -6.66 -4.11 9.38
N ARG A 256 -7.44 -4.84 8.58
CA ARG A 256 -8.91 -4.86 8.68
C ARG A 256 -9.38 -5.31 10.05
N THR A 257 -8.82 -6.39 10.59
CA THR A 257 -9.19 -6.92 11.90
C THR A 257 -8.93 -5.89 13.01
N LEU A 258 -7.82 -5.15 12.93
CA LEU A 258 -7.50 -4.11 13.90
C LEU A 258 -8.49 -2.93 13.80
N VAL A 259 -8.78 -2.45 12.59
CA VAL A 259 -9.75 -1.36 12.38
C VAL A 259 -11.15 -1.77 12.83
N GLU A 260 -11.56 -3.03 12.56
CA GLU A 260 -12.85 -3.56 13.02
C GLU A 260 -12.97 -3.52 14.55
N LYS A 261 -11.89 -3.87 15.26
CA LYS A 261 -11.83 -3.77 16.71
C LYS A 261 -12.08 -2.34 17.17
N PHE A 262 -11.47 -1.34 16.53
CA PHE A 262 -11.67 0.06 16.88
C PHE A 262 -13.08 0.57 16.59
N VAL A 263 -13.71 0.13 15.49
CA VAL A 263 -15.13 0.42 15.22
C VAL A 263 -16.01 -0.13 16.34
N LYS A 264 -15.77 -1.36 16.80
CA LYS A 264 -16.53 -1.98 17.89
C LYS A 264 -16.33 -1.26 19.22
N GLU A 265 -15.09 -0.92 19.58
CA GLU A 265 -14.79 -0.16 20.81
C GLU A 265 -15.51 1.21 20.84
N LYS A 266 -15.49 1.95 19.73
CA LYS A 266 -16.13 3.27 19.62
C LYS A 266 -17.66 3.23 19.50
N ARG A 267 -18.27 2.05 19.33
CA ARG A 267 -19.74 1.87 19.35
C ARG A 267 -20.30 1.73 20.76
N VAL A 268 -19.47 1.31 21.70
CA VAL A 268 -19.86 1.07 23.10
C VAL A 268 -19.69 2.33 23.95
N LEU A 269 -18.82 3.25 23.52
CA LEU A 269 -18.59 4.59 24.10
C LEU A 269 -19.55 5.62 23.51
#